data_AF-A0A843T8L6-F1
#
_entry.id   AF-A0A843T8L6-F1
#
_cell.length_a   1.000
_cell.length_b   1.000
_cell.length_c   1.000
_cell.angle_alpha   90.00
_cell.angle_beta   90.00
_cell.angle_gamma   90.00
#
_symmetry.space_group_name_H-M   'P 1'
#
loop_
_entity.id
_entity.type
_entity.pdbx_description
1 polymer ?
#
loop_
_entity_poly.entity_id
_entity_poly.type
_entity_poly.pdbx_seq_one_letter_code
_entity_poly.pdbx_strand_id
1 'polypeptide(L)'
;MKIDGRRLVAMLMVVISTAGANPEELSAQAQRPVIGAGAGIAGGVVITLSAIVARARFQREYIDSVEDLIHWQSLPMIAAPAAGVTFGLAGRDALVGSIVGSVSGMAIGTAAGAGIGWLVSRNQESPWAGAVIGAGVGLSVGGLALGLIRWSEDDNPDLSFPSVLRFELSVPLP
;
A
#
# COMPACT_ATOMS: atom_id res chain seq x y z
N MET A 1 -10.75 -26.40 -0.49
CA MET A 1 -11.05 -26.14 0.95
C MET A 1 -11.77 -24.80 1.03
N LYS A 2 -13.05 -24.74 1.46
CA LYS A 2 -13.80 -23.48 1.52
C LYS A 2 -13.32 -22.65 2.73
N ILE A 3 -12.77 -21.48 2.49
CA ILE A 3 -12.39 -20.55 3.56
C ILE A 3 -13.66 -19.81 3.98
N ASP A 4 -14.10 -20.06 5.22
CA ASP A 4 -15.21 -19.34 5.84
C ASP A 4 -14.79 -17.88 6.07
N GLY A 5 -15.63 -16.91 5.68
CA GLY A 5 -15.34 -15.48 5.82
C GLY A 5 -14.98 -15.07 7.24
N ARG A 6 -15.50 -15.78 8.25
CA ARG A 6 -15.13 -15.59 9.66
C ARG A 6 -13.66 -15.89 9.94
N ARG A 7 -13.09 -16.91 9.30
CA ARG A 7 -11.67 -17.29 9.46
C ARG A 7 -10.74 -16.26 8.83
N LEU A 8 -11.17 -15.66 7.71
CA LEU A 8 -10.40 -14.63 7.04
C LEU A 8 -10.36 -13.34 7.87
N VAL A 9 -11.49 -12.93 8.45
CA VAL A 9 -11.54 -11.81 9.40
C VAL A 9 -10.69 -12.10 10.65
N ALA A 10 -10.75 -13.33 11.19
CA ALA A 10 -9.93 -13.71 12.34
C ALA A 10 -8.42 -13.67 12.02
N MET A 11 -7.98 -14.15 10.86
CA MET A 11 -6.58 -14.03 10.43
C MET A 11 -6.18 -12.56 10.28
N LEU A 12 -7.03 -11.73 9.66
CA LEU A 12 -6.77 -10.30 9.52
C LEU A 12 -6.61 -9.61 10.88
N MET A 13 -7.50 -9.92 11.82
CA MET A 13 -7.46 -9.44 13.19
C MET A 13 -6.21 -9.91 13.93
N VAL A 14 -5.76 -11.15 13.71
CA VAL A 14 -4.51 -11.67 14.31
C VAL A 14 -3.32 -10.92 13.74
N VAL A 15 -3.25 -10.69 12.43
CA VAL A 15 -2.17 -9.93 11.79
C VAL A 15 -2.13 -8.49 12.32
N ILE A 16 -3.30 -7.83 12.43
CA ILE A 16 -3.43 -6.48 12.98
C ILE A 16 -3.05 -6.46 14.48
N SER A 17 -3.48 -7.47 15.24
CA SER A 17 -3.16 -7.60 16.67
C SER A 17 -1.67 -7.83 16.90
N THR A 18 -1.01 -8.62 16.07
CA THR A 18 0.44 -8.86 16.16
C THR A 18 1.26 -7.63 15.78
N ALA A 19 0.74 -6.77 14.91
CA ALA A 19 1.35 -5.47 14.63
C ALA A 19 1.22 -4.48 15.82
N GLY A 20 0.33 -4.75 16.78
CA GLY A 20 0.16 -3.99 18.02
C GLY A 20 0.87 -4.59 19.25
N ALA A 21 1.71 -5.61 19.09
CA ALA A 21 2.48 -6.16 20.19
C ALA A 21 3.34 -5.05 20.85
N ASN A 22 3.30 -4.99 22.20
CA ASN A 22 3.91 -3.91 22.99
C ASN A 22 5.36 -3.64 22.53
N PRO A 23 5.63 -2.48 21.93
CA PRO A 23 6.96 -2.19 21.38
C PRO A 23 8.03 -2.14 22.48
N GLU A 24 7.65 -1.92 23.74
CA GLU A 24 8.54 -1.73 24.88
C GLU A 24 9.50 -2.90 25.16
N GLU A 25 9.19 -4.13 24.72
CA GLU A 25 10.07 -5.30 24.95
C GLU A 25 11.09 -5.53 23.82
N LEU A 26 10.92 -4.90 22.66
CA LEU A 26 11.86 -5.01 21.56
C LEU A 26 12.98 -3.98 21.74
N SER A 27 14.24 -4.41 21.63
CA SER A 27 15.37 -3.49 21.57
C SER A 27 15.12 -2.40 20.51
N ALA A 28 15.53 -1.15 20.76
CA ALA A 28 15.28 -0.02 19.87
C ALA A 28 15.76 -0.24 18.41
N GLN A 29 16.70 -1.17 18.23
CA GLN A 29 17.23 -1.62 16.93
C GLN A 29 16.34 -2.66 16.24
N ALA A 30 15.59 -3.48 16.99
CA ALA A 30 14.63 -4.46 16.48
C ALA A 30 13.22 -3.87 16.27
N GLN A 31 12.86 -2.76 16.93
CA GLN A 31 11.56 -2.11 16.72
C GLN A 31 11.38 -1.56 15.29
N ARG A 32 12.43 -0.98 14.69
CA ARG A 32 12.32 -0.31 13.38
C ARG A 32 11.95 -1.27 12.22
N PRO A 33 12.60 -2.43 12.05
CA PRO A 33 12.23 -3.39 11.01
C PRO A 33 10.84 -3.98 11.23
N VAL A 34 10.44 -4.22 12.49
CA VAL A 34 9.14 -4.80 12.84
C VAL A 34 7.99 -3.85 12.52
N ILE A 35 8.13 -2.56 12.86
CA ILE A 35 7.12 -1.55 12.52
C ILE A 35 7.01 -1.37 11.00
N GLY A 36 8.14 -1.32 10.29
CA GLY A 36 8.16 -1.23 8.83
C GLY A 36 7.52 -2.44 8.16
N ALA A 37 7.86 -3.65 8.60
CA ALA A 37 7.25 -4.89 8.12
C ALA A 37 5.74 -4.93 8.39
N GLY A 38 5.31 -4.54 9.60
CA GLY A 38 3.90 -4.49 9.97
C GLY A 38 3.10 -3.51 9.10
N ALA A 39 3.63 -2.32 8.86
CA ALA A 39 3.03 -1.34 7.96
C ALA A 39 2.97 -1.85 6.51
N GLY A 40 4.02 -2.51 6.03
CA GLY A 40 4.07 -3.13 4.70
C GLY A 40 3.03 -4.24 4.52
N ILE A 41 2.88 -5.12 5.52
CA ILE A 41 1.87 -6.17 5.53
C ILE A 41 0.46 -5.55 5.51
N ALA A 42 0.19 -4.58 6.38
CA ALA A 42 -1.11 -3.91 6.43
C ALA A 42 -1.45 -3.24 5.09
N GLY A 43 -0.50 -2.51 4.49
CA GLY A 43 -0.65 -1.91 3.17
C GLY A 43 -0.89 -2.95 2.06
N GLY A 44 -0.12 -4.03 2.05
CA GLY A 44 -0.26 -5.12 1.08
C GLY A 44 -1.62 -5.80 1.14
N VAL A 45 -2.12 -6.04 2.35
CA VAL A 45 -3.45 -6.60 2.58
C VAL A 45 -4.53 -5.68 2.03
N VAL A 46 -4.46 -4.38 2.30
CA VAL A 46 -5.41 -3.39 1.77
C VAL A 46 -5.37 -3.36 0.25
N ILE A 47 -4.20 -3.28 -0.37
CA ILE A 47 -4.05 -3.27 -1.83
C ILE A 47 -4.61 -4.55 -2.45
N THR A 48 -4.31 -5.71 -1.86
CA THR A 48 -4.78 -7.01 -2.35
C THR A 48 -6.30 -7.11 -2.27
N LEU A 49 -6.90 -6.70 -1.14
CA LEU A 49 -8.35 -6.63 -0.98
C LEU A 49 -8.98 -5.68 -1.99
N SER A 50 -8.41 -4.50 -2.20
CA SER A 50 -8.88 -3.54 -3.21
C SER A 50 -8.85 -4.13 -4.62
N ALA A 51 -7.78 -4.86 -4.97
CA ALA A 51 -7.66 -5.54 -6.26
C ALA A 51 -8.70 -6.66 -6.43
N ILE A 52 -8.94 -7.47 -5.39
CA ILE A 52 -9.95 -8.53 -5.39
C ILE A 52 -11.35 -7.93 -5.57
N VAL A 53 -11.67 -6.88 -4.79
CA VAL A 53 -12.96 -6.18 -4.86
C VAL A 53 -13.18 -5.55 -6.24
N ALA A 54 -12.15 -4.88 -6.77
CA ALA A 54 -12.21 -4.31 -8.11
C ALA A 54 -12.44 -5.39 -9.17
N ARG A 55 -11.69 -6.50 -9.10
CA ARG A 55 -11.83 -7.61 -10.05
C ARG A 55 -13.23 -8.22 -10.03
N ALA A 56 -13.73 -8.54 -8.84
CA ALA A 56 -15.07 -9.08 -8.65
C ALA A 56 -16.16 -8.16 -9.21
N ARG A 57 -15.97 -6.84 -9.08
CA ARG A 57 -16.91 -5.82 -9.58
C ARG A 57 -16.87 -5.62 -11.09
N PHE A 58 -15.68 -5.41 -11.65
CA PHE A 58 -15.52 -4.96 -13.03
C PHE A 58 -15.48 -6.12 -14.02
N GLN A 59 -14.89 -7.25 -13.64
CA GLN A 59 -14.74 -8.41 -14.54
C GLN A 59 -15.84 -9.45 -14.34
N ARG A 60 -16.63 -9.37 -13.26
CA ARG A 60 -17.60 -10.42 -12.84
C ARG A 60 -16.99 -11.82 -12.73
N GLU A 61 -15.67 -11.91 -12.71
CA GLU A 61 -14.92 -13.11 -12.42
C GLU A 61 -14.83 -13.25 -10.91
N TYR A 62 -15.47 -14.29 -10.39
CA TYR A 62 -15.31 -14.69 -9.00
C TYR A 62 -14.02 -15.50 -8.89
N ILE A 63 -13.36 -15.40 -7.74
CA ILE A 63 -12.18 -16.22 -7.44
C ILE A 63 -12.70 -17.62 -7.14
N ASP A 64 -12.63 -18.49 -8.14
CA ASP A 64 -13.14 -19.87 -8.05
C ASP A 64 -12.10 -20.81 -7.43
N SER A 65 -10.81 -20.44 -7.46
CA SER A 65 -9.71 -21.27 -6.95
C SER A 65 -8.64 -20.47 -6.21
N VAL A 66 -7.88 -21.16 -5.33
CA VAL A 66 -6.71 -20.58 -4.65
C VAL A 66 -5.57 -20.34 -5.64
N GLU A 67 -5.47 -21.13 -6.71
CA GLU A 67 -4.54 -20.88 -7.83
C GLU A 67 -4.75 -19.50 -8.49
N ASP A 68 -5.99 -18.99 -8.58
CA ASP A 68 -6.26 -17.66 -9.14
C ASP A 68 -5.74 -16.51 -8.25
N LEU A 69 -5.65 -16.75 -6.94
CA LEU A 69 -5.01 -15.83 -5.99
C LEU A 69 -3.47 -15.81 -6.15
N ILE A 70 -2.88 -16.90 -6.63
CA ILE A 70 -1.43 -17.08 -6.60
C ILE A 70 -0.73 -16.44 -7.81
N HIS A 71 -1.35 -16.36 -8.99
CA HIS A 71 -0.62 -15.97 -10.21
C HIS A 71 -0.37 -14.46 -10.40
N TRP A 72 -1.22 -13.57 -9.88
CA TRP A 72 -1.05 -12.11 -10.00
C TRP A 72 -1.33 -11.34 -8.70
N GLN A 73 -2.20 -11.87 -7.84
CA GLN A 73 -2.61 -11.22 -6.58
C GLN A 73 -1.62 -11.48 -5.43
N SER A 74 -0.69 -12.41 -5.61
CA SER A 74 0.41 -12.67 -4.69
C SER A 74 1.53 -11.62 -4.77
N LEU A 75 1.68 -10.94 -5.91
CA LEU A 75 2.71 -9.91 -6.09
C LEU A 75 2.59 -8.79 -5.05
N PRO A 76 1.42 -8.17 -4.81
CA PRO A 76 1.24 -7.21 -3.73
C PRO A 76 1.50 -7.78 -2.32
N MET A 77 1.13 -9.04 -2.08
CA MET A 77 1.37 -9.70 -0.79
C MET A 77 2.85 -9.89 -0.48
N ILE A 78 3.72 -10.00 -1.49
CA ILE A 78 5.17 -10.15 -1.31
C ILE A 78 5.87 -8.78 -1.42
N ALA A 79 5.46 -7.96 -2.38
CA ALA A 79 6.06 -6.66 -2.65
C ALA A 79 5.84 -5.67 -1.51
N ALA A 80 4.66 -5.67 -0.87
CA ALA A 80 4.36 -4.69 0.18
C ALA A 80 5.10 -4.94 1.51
N PRO A 81 5.21 -6.19 2.03
CA PRO A 81 6.09 -6.47 3.16
C PRO A 81 7.55 -6.20 2.84
N ALA A 82 8.02 -6.57 1.63
CA ALA A 82 9.38 -6.30 1.20
C ALA A 82 9.67 -4.79 1.19
N ALA A 83 8.79 -3.99 0.59
CA ALA A 83 8.89 -2.53 0.60
C ALA A 83 8.85 -1.96 2.03
N GLY A 84 7.96 -2.46 2.89
CA GLY A 84 7.86 -2.04 4.28
C GLY A 84 9.13 -2.30 5.09
N VAL A 85 9.78 -3.45 4.89
CA VAL A 85 11.09 -3.74 5.48
C VAL A 85 12.14 -2.75 4.98
N THR A 86 12.20 -2.49 3.67
CA THR A 86 13.15 -1.54 3.09
C THR A 86 12.98 -0.13 3.65
N PHE A 87 11.74 0.35 3.79
CA PHE A 87 11.47 1.66 4.40
C PHE A 87 11.71 1.69 5.91
N GLY A 88 11.51 0.57 6.62
CA GLY A 88 11.82 0.46 8.04
C GLY A 88 13.32 0.63 8.35
N LEU A 89 14.18 0.33 7.38
CA LEU A 89 15.63 0.51 7.48
C LEU A 89 16.09 1.95 7.19
N ALA A 90 15.28 2.77 6.51
CA ALA A 90 15.64 4.11 6.03
C ALA A 90 15.59 5.24 7.08
N GLY A 91 15.40 4.93 8.36
CA GLY A 91 15.39 5.92 9.45
C GLY A 91 14.00 6.42 9.87
N ARG A 92 13.91 6.96 11.09
CA ARG A 92 12.64 7.26 11.77
C ARG A 92 11.89 8.42 11.11
N ASP A 93 12.59 9.44 10.63
CA ASP A 93 11.98 10.65 10.06
C ASP A 93 11.42 10.43 8.66
N ALA A 94 12.08 9.59 7.87
CA ALA A 94 11.58 9.08 6.59
C ALA A 94 10.33 8.20 6.80
N LEU A 95 10.32 7.34 7.83
CA LEU A 95 9.17 6.51 8.18
C LEU A 95 7.95 7.37 8.56
N VAL A 96 8.13 8.36 9.44
CA VAL A 96 7.04 9.26 9.84
C VAL A 96 6.53 10.07 8.64
N GLY A 97 7.43 10.58 7.81
CA GLY A 97 7.05 11.28 6.57
C GLY A 97 6.25 10.40 5.62
N SER A 98 6.67 9.15 5.44
CA SER A 98 5.96 8.16 4.62
C SER A 98 4.59 7.80 5.21
N ILE A 99 4.47 7.65 6.54
CA ILE A 99 3.17 7.38 7.18
C ILE A 99 2.22 8.57 7.01
N VAL A 100 2.67 9.79 7.32
CA VAL A 100 1.85 11.00 7.17
C VAL A 100 1.45 11.19 5.71
N GLY A 101 2.39 10.97 4.79
CA GLY A 101 2.12 11.03 3.36
C GLY A 101 1.15 9.97 2.89
N SER A 102 1.30 8.75 3.36
CA SER A 102 0.40 7.64 3.05
C SER A 102 -1.02 7.93 3.52
N VAL A 103 -1.19 8.41 4.76
CA VAL A 103 -2.52 8.75 5.31
C VAL A 103 -3.15 9.92 4.55
N SER A 104 -2.36 10.97 4.28
CA SER A 104 -2.84 12.14 3.56
C SER A 104 -3.22 11.80 2.12
N GLY A 105 -2.34 11.06 1.44
CA GLY A 105 -2.57 10.57 0.09
C GLY A 105 -3.77 9.63 0.05
N MET A 106 -3.95 8.75 1.03
CA MET A 106 -5.13 7.89 1.15
C MET A 106 -6.41 8.72 1.24
N ALA A 107 -6.46 9.75 2.10
CA ALA A 107 -7.65 10.60 2.24
C ALA A 107 -7.98 11.34 0.93
N ILE A 108 -6.96 11.95 0.30
CA ILE A 108 -7.10 12.65 -0.98
C ILE A 108 -7.56 11.67 -2.08
N GLY A 109 -6.90 10.52 -2.17
CA GLY A 109 -7.20 9.47 -3.13
C GLY A 109 -8.60 8.89 -2.93
N THR A 110 -9.04 8.70 -1.69
CA THR A 110 -10.41 8.25 -1.36
C THR A 110 -11.44 9.23 -1.90
N ALA A 111 -11.26 10.53 -1.63
CA ALA A 111 -12.18 11.56 -2.09
C ALA A 111 -12.20 11.67 -3.62
N ALA A 112 -11.02 11.70 -4.25
CA ALA A 112 -10.90 11.76 -5.71
C ALA A 112 -11.49 10.50 -6.38
N GLY A 113 -11.17 9.33 -5.86
CA GLY A 113 -11.68 8.04 -6.33
C GLY A 113 -13.19 7.93 -6.18
N ALA A 114 -13.76 8.38 -5.06
CA ALA A 114 -15.20 8.43 -4.86
C ALA A 114 -15.89 9.34 -5.87
N GLY A 115 -15.30 10.53 -6.12
CA GLY A 115 -15.80 11.47 -7.12
C GLY A 115 -15.78 10.90 -8.53
N ILE A 116 -14.67 10.27 -8.93
CA ILE A 116 -14.55 9.58 -10.23
C ILE A 116 -15.59 8.44 -10.32
N GLY A 117 -15.71 7.62 -9.27
CA GLY A 117 -16.67 6.53 -9.21
C GLY A 117 -18.11 7.01 -9.39
N TRP A 118 -18.45 8.15 -8.79
CA TRP A 118 -19.76 8.79 -8.95
C TRP A 118 -20.01 9.33 -10.37
N LEU A 119 -18.98 9.88 -11.02
CA LEU A 119 -19.09 10.40 -12.39
C LEU A 119 -19.20 9.29 -13.44
N VAL A 120 -18.48 8.18 -13.25
CA VAL A 120 -18.43 7.07 -14.22
C VAL A 120 -19.73 6.25 -14.23
N SER A 121 -20.39 6.11 -13.08
CA SER A 121 -21.59 5.27 -12.99
C SER A 121 -22.56 5.78 -11.92
N ARG A 122 -23.86 5.77 -12.25
CA ARG A 122 -24.94 6.18 -11.32
C ARG A 122 -25.30 5.12 -10.27
N ASN A 123 -24.70 3.92 -10.33
CA ASN A 123 -24.93 2.91 -9.30
C ASN A 123 -24.37 3.41 -7.97
N GLN A 124 -25.15 3.27 -6.89
CA GLN A 124 -24.76 3.68 -5.52
C GLN A 124 -23.45 3.05 -5.03
N GLU A 125 -23.03 1.95 -5.65
CA GLU A 125 -21.85 1.18 -5.27
C GLU A 125 -20.55 1.69 -5.92
N SER A 126 -20.67 2.46 -7.01
CA SER A 126 -19.54 2.96 -7.81
C SER A 126 -18.65 3.95 -7.05
N PRO A 127 -19.21 4.92 -6.29
CA PRO A 127 -18.41 5.81 -5.45
C PRO A 127 -17.60 5.05 -4.42
N TRP A 128 -18.15 4.00 -3.82
CA TRP A 128 -17.44 3.21 -2.81
C TRP A 128 -16.27 2.43 -3.41
N ALA A 129 -16.48 1.79 -4.56
CA ALA A 129 -15.40 1.09 -5.26
C ALA A 129 -14.29 2.06 -5.68
N GLY A 130 -14.67 3.23 -6.22
CA GLY A 130 -13.73 4.29 -6.57
C GLY A 130 -12.96 4.80 -5.35
N ALA A 131 -13.64 4.98 -4.21
CA ALA A 131 -13.03 5.40 -2.96
C ALA A 131 -11.96 4.41 -2.49
N VAL A 132 -12.24 3.11 -2.51
CA VAL A 132 -11.30 2.06 -2.08
C VAL A 132 -10.08 1.96 -3.01
N ILE A 133 -10.29 2.07 -4.33
CA ILE A 133 -9.19 2.09 -5.31
C ILE A 133 -8.33 3.34 -5.11
N GLY A 134 -8.99 4.50 -5.02
CA GLY A 134 -8.34 5.78 -4.81
C GLY A 134 -7.57 5.84 -3.49
N ALA A 135 -8.10 5.26 -2.42
CA ALA A 135 -7.42 5.09 -1.15
C ALA A 135 -6.11 4.32 -1.31
N GLY A 136 -6.13 3.18 -2.01
CA GLY A 136 -4.94 2.36 -2.25
C GLY A 136 -3.86 3.06 -3.07
N VAL A 137 -4.26 3.73 -4.16
CA VAL A 137 -3.34 4.52 -5.00
C VAL A 137 -2.78 5.69 -4.21
N GLY A 138 -3.65 6.43 -3.53
CA GLY A 138 -3.27 7.60 -2.73
C GLY A 138 -2.32 7.25 -1.59
N LEU A 139 -2.57 6.13 -0.90
CA LEU A 139 -1.68 5.62 0.15
C LEU A 139 -0.29 5.33 -0.41
N SER A 140 -0.22 4.62 -1.53
CA SER A 140 1.03 4.25 -2.18
C SER A 140 1.81 5.48 -2.66
N VAL A 141 1.15 6.39 -3.39
CA VAL A 141 1.78 7.59 -3.94
C VAL A 141 2.18 8.56 -2.84
N GLY A 142 1.32 8.76 -1.84
CA GLY A 142 1.58 9.68 -0.74
C GLY A 142 2.76 9.25 0.12
N GLY A 143 2.86 7.95 0.44
CA GLY A 143 3.99 7.39 1.18
C GLY A 143 5.29 7.47 0.41
N LEU A 144 5.28 7.13 -0.87
CA LEU A 144 6.45 7.22 -1.74
C LEU A 144 6.90 8.66 -1.93
N ALA A 145 5.98 9.59 -2.24
CA ALA A 145 6.32 10.98 -2.51
C ALA A 145 6.97 11.64 -1.30
N LEU A 146 6.34 11.57 -0.13
CA LEU A 146 6.90 12.20 1.08
C LEU A 146 8.11 11.46 1.65
N GLY A 147 8.16 10.13 1.51
CA GLY A 147 9.35 9.35 1.86
C GLY A 147 10.55 9.72 1.00
N LEU A 148 10.36 9.84 -0.32
CA LEU A 148 11.43 10.19 -1.26
C LEU A 148 11.88 11.64 -1.13
N ILE A 149 10.96 12.59 -0.89
CA ILE A 149 11.30 14.01 -0.66
C ILE A 149 12.21 14.14 0.57
N ARG A 150 11.85 13.51 1.70
CA ARG A 150 12.67 13.58 2.91
C ARG A 150 13.99 12.84 2.79
N TRP A 151 13.98 11.68 2.16
CA TRP A 151 15.22 10.94 1.89
C TRP A 151 16.21 11.75 1.02
N SER A 152 15.69 12.51 0.05
CA SER A 152 16.46 13.45 -0.76
C SER A 152 17.02 14.61 0.07
N GLU A 153 16.24 15.20 0.98
CA GLU A 153 16.70 16.29 1.85
C GLU A 153 17.81 15.86 2.82
N ASP A 154 17.70 14.67 3.43
CA ASP A 154 18.60 14.23 4.50
C ASP A 154 19.90 13.57 3.98
N ASP A 155 19.82 12.68 2.98
CA ASP A 155 20.96 11.85 2.56
C ASP A 155 21.65 12.36 1.27
N ASN A 156 20.95 13.14 0.44
CA ASN A 156 21.46 13.56 -0.87
C ASN A 156 21.01 15.01 -1.22
N PRO A 157 21.49 16.04 -0.49
CA PRO A 157 21.05 17.42 -0.68
C PRO A 157 21.32 17.96 -2.11
N ASP A 158 22.25 17.33 -2.83
CA ASP A 158 22.58 17.68 -4.21
C ASP A 158 21.52 17.17 -5.22
N LEU A 159 20.69 16.20 -4.84
CA LEU A 159 19.61 15.64 -5.66
C LEU A 159 18.29 16.36 -5.34
N SER A 160 18.00 17.46 -6.04
CA SER A 160 16.69 18.13 -5.91
C SER A 160 15.58 17.35 -6.61
N PHE A 161 14.46 17.07 -5.93
CA PHE A 161 13.22 16.65 -6.59
C PHE A 161 12.78 17.74 -7.61
N PRO A 162 12.45 17.42 -8.87
CA PRO A 162 12.04 16.11 -9.40
C PRO A 162 13.15 15.35 -10.15
N SER A 163 14.43 15.67 -9.96
CA SER A 163 15.54 15.04 -10.69
C SER A 163 15.58 13.52 -10.54
N VAL A 164 15.17 13.00 -9.38
CA VAL A 164 15.06 11.55 -9.09
C VAL A 164 13.92 10.87 -9.85
N LEU A 165 12.90 11.63 -10.30
CA LEU A 165 11.81 11.15 -11.14
C LEU A 165 12.11 11.27 -12.64
N ARG A 166 13.25 11.86 -13.03
CA ARG A 166 13.71 11.75 -14.42
C ARG A 166 14.19 10.32 -14.64
N PHE A 167 13.28 9.46 -15.08
CA PHE A 167 13.65 8.25 -15.78
C PHE A 167 14.38 8.67 -17.05
N GLU A 168 15.71 8.60 -17.02
CA GLU A 168 16.54 8.82 -18.20
C GLU A 168 16.31 7.63 -19.13
N LEU A 169 15.29 7.75 -19.99
CA LEU A 169 14.94 6.71 -20.95
C LEU A 169 15.98 6.77 -22.08
N SER A 170 17.09 6.05 -21.92
CA SER A 170 18.07 5.87 -22.99
C SER A 170 17.45 5.00 -24.07
N VAL A 171 16.89 5.61 -25.12
CA VAL A 171 16.43 4.87 -26.31
C VAL A 171 17.65 4.69 -27.23
N PRO A 172 18.17 3.47 -27.42
CA PRO A 172 19.21 3.24 -28.42
C PRO A 172 18.59 3.50 -29.81
N LEU A 173 19.16 4.46 -30.55
CA LEU A 173 18.79 4.69 -31.94
C LEU A 173 19.50 3.67 -32.84
N PRO A 174 18.81 3.07 -33.82
CA PRO A 174 19.38 2.11 -34.77
C PRO A 174 20.30 2.76 -35.81
#